data_AF-A0A7S2I5R6-F1
#
_entry.id   AF-A0A7S2I5R6-F1
#
_cell.length_a   1.000
_cell.length_b   1.000
_cell.length_c   1.000
_cell.angle_alpha   90.00
_cell.angle_beta   90.00
_cell.angle_gamma   90.00
#
_symmetry.space_group_name_H-M   'P 1'
#
loop_
_entity.id
_entity.type
_entity.pdbx_description
1 polymer ?
#
loop_
_entity_poly.entity_id
_entity_poly.type
_entity_poly.pdbx_seq_one_letter_code
_entity_poly.pdbx_strand_id
1 'polypeptide(L)'
;MQATEQHGTFAVQLAIYDLSQGMARSLSAQFLGPNHAIDIIPHTGIIVFGKEYYFGGNGIECSDPQHFRSTRGIFPMQIQDLGRTRISQSQFEAWCRRHGASGGMFS
;
A
#
# COMPACT_ATOMS: atom_id res chain seq x y z
N MET A 1 13.25 -4.14 31.24
CA MET A 1 11.93 -3.61 30.85
C MET A 1 11.34 -4.56 29.81
N GLN A 2 10.41 -5.42 30.20
CA GLN A 2 9.75 -6.34 29.27
C GLN A 2 8.62 -5.59 28.55
N ALA A 3 8.67 -5.55 27.22
CA ALA A 3 7.59 -5.01 26.41
C ALA A 3 6.37 -5.93 26.56
N THR A 4 5.25 -5.37 27.01
CA THR A 4 3.99 -6.07 27.18
C THR A 4 3.47 -6.55 25.82
N GLU A 5 3.43 -7.86 25.61
CA GLU A 5 2.78 -8.47 24.46
C GLU A 5 1.26 -8.21 24.54
N GLN A 6 0.81 -7.21 23.79
CA GLN A 6 -0.62 -6.90 23.62
C GLN A 6 -1.29 -8.05 22.87
N HIS A 7 -1.99 -8.94 23.60
CA HIS A 7 -2.85 -9.98 23.05
C HIS A 7 -4.16 -9.40 22.52
N GLY A 8 -4.07 -8.54 21.49
CA GLY A 8 -5.19 -7.92 20.80
C GLY A 8 -5.32 -8.40 19.36
N THR A 9 -6.52 -8.32 18.80
CA THR A 9 -6.68 -8.38 17.35
C THR A 9 -6.56 -6.97 16.77
N PHE A 10 -5.93 -6.82 15.61
CA PHE A 10 -5.70 -5.52 14.95
C PHE A 10 -6.52 -5.44 13.67
N ALA A 11 -7.22 -4.33 13.44
CA ALA A 11 -7.96 -4.12 12.21
C ALA A 11 -6.99 -3.96 11.03
N VAL A 12 -7.35 -4.55 9.88
CA VAL A 12 -6.57 -4.52 8.64
C VAL A 12 -7.46 -3.93 7.56
N GLN A 13 -6.98 -2.89 6.90
CA GLN A 13 -7.71 -2.25 5.79
C GLN A 13 -6.83 -2.22 4.55
N LEU A 14 -7.46 -2.30 3.39
CA LEU A 14 -6.84 -2.11 2.08
C LEU A 14 -7.18 -0.72 1.57
N ALA A 15 -6.18 0.11 1.37
CA ALA A 15 -6.31 1.35 0.64
C ALA A 15 -6.08 1.10 -0.85
N ILE A 16 -7.00 1.58 -1.68
CA ILE A 16 -6.97 1.45 -3.15
C ILE A 16 -6.88 2.86 -3.73
N TYR A 17 -5.89 3.07 -4.58
CA TYR A 17 -5.58 4.34 -5.22
C TYR A 17 -5.62 4.19 -6.74
N ASP A 18 -6.04 5.26 -7.41
CA ASP A 18 -5.71 5.49 -8.82
C ASP A 18 -4.62 6.55 -8.89
N LEU A 19 -3.41 6.13 -9.27
CA LEU A 19 -2.27 7.03 -9.38
C LEU A 19 -2.43 8.04 -10.53
N SER A 20 -3.35 7.80 -11.46
CA SER A 20 -3.66 8.75 -12.54
C SER A 20 -4.63 9.85 -12.11
N GLN A 21 -5.25 9.73 -10.93
CA GLN A 21 -6.26 10.65 -10.43
C GLN A 21 -7.43 10.88 -11.42
N GLY A 22 -7.91 9.81 -12.05
CA GLY A 22 -9.00 9.83 -13.02
C GLY A 22 -8.59 10.14 -14.45
N MET A 23 -7.29 10.37 -14.72
CA MET A 23 -6.81 10.68 -16.06
C MET A 23 -6.46 9.46 -16.92
N ALA A 24 -6.32 8.26 -16.31
CA ALA A 24 -5.85 7.05 -17.00
C ALA A 24 -6.68 6.77 -18.25
N ARG A 25 -8.01 6.75 -18.14
CA ARG A 25 -8.89 6.39 -19.27
C ARG A 25 -8.75 7.34 -20.44
N SER A 26 -8.80 8.64 -20.19
CA SER A 26 -8.74 9.67 -21.24
C SER A 26 -7.37 9.72 -21.90
N LEU A 27 -6.28 9.58 -21.14
CA LEU A 27 -4.92 9.59 -21.69
C LEU A 27 -4.62 8.30 -22.45
N SER A 28 -4.91 7.15 -21.85
CA SER A 28 -4.68 5.85 -22.50
C SER A 28 -5.50 5.70 -23.79
N ALA A 29 -6.74 6.18 -23.83
CA ALA A 29 -7.54 6.16 -25.06
C ALA A 29 -6.92 6.99 -26.19
N GLN A 30 -6.23 8.09 -25.87
CA GLN A 30 -5.53 8.92 -26.86
C GLN A 30 -4.26 8.23 -27.40
N PHE A 31 -3.51 7.53 -26.54
CA PHE A 31 -2.24 6.90 -26.93
C PHE A 31 -2.39 5.47 -27.46
N LEU A 32 -3.29 4.67 -26.90
CA LEU A 32 -3.49 3.25 -27.21
C LEU A 32 -4.74 3.00 -28.07
N GLY A 33 -5.54 4.04 -28.29
CA GLY A 33 -6.85 3.95 -28.93
C GLY A 33 -7.97 3.59 -27.94
N PRO A 34 -9.23 3.89 -28.29
CA PRO A 34 -10.39 3.74 -27.39
C PRO A 34 -10.65 2.29 -26.95
N ASN A 35 -10.22 1.31 -27.75
CA ASN A 35 -10.38 -0.12 -27.46
C ASN A 35 -9.36 -0.66 -26.46
N HIS A 36 -8.32 0.12 -26.13
CA HIS A 36 -7.27 -0.24 -25.18
C HIS A 36 -7.18 0.76 -24.03
N ALA A 37 -8.28 1.46 -23.74
CA ALA A 37 -8.34 2.41 -22.64
C ALA A 37 -8.17 1.67 -21.29
N ILE A 38 -7.28 2.20 -20.47
CA ILE A 38 -6.99 1.74 -19.11
C ILE A 38 -7.79 2.60 -18.14
N ASP A 39 -8.64 2.00 -17.31
CA ASP A 39 -9.54 2.76 -16.43
C ASP A 39 -8.81 3.49 -15.30
N ILE A 40 -7.82 2.85 -14.68
CA ILE A 40 -7.04 3.40 -13.56
C ILE A 40 -5.59 2.93 -13.64
N ILE A 41 -4.69 3.62 -12.94
CA ILE A 41 -3.37 3.10 -12.60
C ILE A 41 -3.44 2.60 -11.15
N PRO A 42 -3.71 1.30 -10.92
CA PRO A 42 -3.98 0.80 -9.59
C PRO A 42 -2.73 0.80 -8.73
N HIS A 43 -2.86 1.33 -7.50
CA HIS A 43 -1.90 1.15 -6.44
C HIS A 43 -2.63 0.82 -5.14
N THR A 44 -2.04 -0.05 -4.32
CA THR A 44 -2.66 -0.50 -3.08
C THR A 44 -1.69 -0.48 -1.91
N GLY A 45 -2.25 -0.25 -0.73
CA GLY A 45 -1.52 -0.29 0.55
C GLY A 45 -2.34 -0.98 1.63
N ILE A 46 -1.67 -1.72 2.51
CA ILE A 46 -2.28 -2.32 3.70
C ILE A 46 -2.13 -1.35 4.87
N ILE A 47 -3.25 -0.90 5.41
CA ILE A 47 -3.31 -0.09 6.62
C ILE A 47 -3.52 -1.03 7.81
N VAL A 48 -2.52 -1.08 8.70
CA VAL A 48 -2.55 -1.87 9.94
C VAL A 48 -1.57 -1.25 10.94
N PHE A 49 -1.83 -1.40 12.25
CA PHE A 49 -0.99 -0.82 13.32
C PHE A 49 -0.79 0.72 13.21
N GLY A 50 -1.77 1.42 12.62
CA GLY A 50 -1.67 2.87 12.37
C GLY A 50 -0.66 3.26 11.28
N LYS A 51 -0.17 2.30 10.50
CA LYS A 51 0.79 2.49 9.41
C LYS A 51 0.20 1.98 8.12
N GLU A 52 0.67 2.53 7.01
CA GLU A 52 0.39 2.01 5.67
C GLU A 52 1.64 1.32 5.12
N TYR A 53 1.48 0.07 4.70
CA TYR A 53 2.52 -0.77 4.13
C TYR A 53 2.20 -1.03 2.66
N TYR A 54 3.18 -0.82 1.77
CA TYR A 54 3.00 -0.96 0.33
C TYR A 54 4.32 -1.39 -0.32
N PHE A 55 4.23 -1.86 -1.57
CA PHE A 55 5.42 -2.13 -2.37
C PHE A 55 5.84 -0.85 -3.11
N GLY A 56 7.04 -0.37 -2.78
CA GLY A 56 7.71 0.77 -3.40
C GLY A 56 8.94 0.34 -4.20
N GLY A 57 9.75 1.33 -4.59
CA GLY A 57 10.96 1.09 -5.39
C GLY A 57 12.04 0.29 -4.65
N ASN A 58 12.04 0.35 -3.31
CA ASN A 58 13.00 -0.35 -2.47
C ASN A 58 12.40 -1.61 -1.80
N GLY A 59 11.32 -2.15 -2.34
CA GLY A 59 10.61 -3.31 -1.79
C GLY A 59 9.47 -2.90 -0.86
N ILE A 60 9.33 -3.60 0.27
CA ILE A 60 8.25 -3.31 1.22
C ILE A 60 8.61 -2.07 2.04
N GLU A 61 7.84 -1.01 1.84
CA GLU A 61 7.98 0.27 2.53
C GLU A 61 6.81 0.47 3.49
N CYS A 62 7.00 1.32 4.50
CA CYS A 62 5.91 1.74 5.38
C CYS A 62 5.99 3.23 5.66
N SER A 63 4.85 3.89 5.71
CA SER A 63 4.75 5.29 6.09
C SER A 63 3.48 5.55 6.90
N ASP A 64 3.38 6.77 7.41
CA ASP A 64 2.13 7.25 7.98
C ASP A 64 1.08 7.40 6.85
N PRO A 65 -0.16 6.90 7.01
CA PRO A 65 -1.18 6.96 5.96
C PRO A 65 -1.48 8.39 5.49
N GLN A 66 -1.37 9.38 6.37
CA GLN A 66 -1.57 10.79 6.02
C GLN A 66 -0.35 11.37 5.30
N HIS A 67 0.86 10.88 5.58
CA HIS A 67 2.08 11.36 4.94
C HIS A 67 2.08 11.10 3.43
N PHE A 68 1.73 9.89 2.97
CA PHE A 68 1.66 9.58 1.54
C PHE A 68 0.62 10.46 0.82
N ARG A 69 -0.58 10.55 1.41
CA ARG A 69 -1.70 11.34 0.87
C ARG A 69 -1.35 12.82 0.75
N SER A 70 -0.76 13.40 1.79
CA SER A 70 -0.44 14.83 1.83
C SER A 70 0.72 15.18 0.92
N THR A 71 1.75 14.32 0.83
CA THR A 71 2.96 14.61 0.06
C THR A 71 2.74 14.45 -1.44
N ARG A 72 1.94 13.45 -1.85
CA ARG A 72 1.66 13.20 -3.28
C ARG A 72 0.35 13.80 -3.77
N GLY A 73 -0.50 14.27 -2.88
CA GLY A 73 -1.85 14.76 -3.23
C GLY A 73 -2.77 13.67 -3.77
N ILE A 74 -2.43 12.39 -3.58
CA ILE A 74 -3.21 11.23 -4.06
C ILE A 74 -3.94 10.63 -2.87
N PHE A 75 -5.27 10.62 -2.95
CA PHE A 75 -6.14 10.05 -1.92
C PHE A 75 -6.67 8.69 -2.38
N PRO A 76 -6.93 7.76 -1.44
CA PRO A 76 -7.50 6.47 -1.80
C PRO A 76 -8.92 6.69 -2.33
N MET A 77 -9.22 6.07 -3.46
CA MET A 77 -10.59 6.03 -4.00
C MET A 77 -11.50 5.15 -3.14
N GLN A 78 -10.91 4.16 -2.47
CA GLN A 78 -11.63 3.24 -1.61
C GLN A 78 -10.73 2.77 -0.47
N ILE A 79 -11.29 2.72 0.74
CA ILE A 79 -10.73 1.96 1.86
C ILE A 79 -11.64 0.78 2.09
N GLN A 80 -11.12 -0.44 1.89
CA GLN A 80 -11.84 -1.68 2.10
C GLN A 80 -11.40 -2.33 3.41
N ASP A 81 -12.36 -2.72 4.27
CA ASP A 81 -12.06 -3.51 5.45
C ASP A 81 -11.70 -4.95 5.04
N LEU A 82 -10.55 -5.45 5.51
CA LEU A 82 -10.11 -6.83 5.32
C LEU A 82 -10.32 -7.68 6.59
N GLY A 83 -10.81 -7.09 7.67
CA GLY A 83 -11.07 -7.77 8.93
C GLY A 83 -9.95 -7.55 9.94
N ARG A 84 -9.55 -8.61 10.66
CA ARG A 84 -8.65 -8.49 11.81
C ARG A 84 -7.55 -9.55 11.81
N THR A 85 -6.36 -9.17 12.24
CA THR A 85 -5.21 -10.06 12.42
C THR A 85 -4.87 -10.25 13.91
N ARG A 86 -4.34 -11.42 14.27
CA ARG A 86 -3.73 -11.69 15.59
C ARG A 86 -2.21 -11.55 15.57
N ILE A 87 -1.62 -11.35 14.39
CA ILE A 87 -0.18 -11.18 14.23
C ILE A 87 0.21 -9.83 14.85
N SER A 88 1.24 -9.85 15.69
CA SER A 88 1.74 -8.62 16.30
C SER A 88 2.46 -7.75 15.26
N GLN A 89 2.55 -6.45 15.53
CA GLN A 89 3.28 -5.52 14.68
C GLN A 89 4.74 -5.99 14.46
N SER A 90 5.42 -6.45 15.52
CA SER A 90 6.80 -6.90 15.42
C SER A 90 6.97 -8.15 14.55
N GLN A 91 6.04 -9.12 14.63
CA GLN A 91 6.03 -10.32 13.80
C GLN A 91 5.80 -9.96 12.32
N PHE A 92 4.82 -9.08 12.05
CA PHE A 92 4.54 -8.63 10.69
C PHE A 92 5.71 -7.85 10.09
N GLU A 93 6.28 -6.89 10.81
CA GLU A 93 7.41 -6.10 10.32
C GLU A 93 8.68 -6.95 10.16
N ALA A 94 8.88 -7.98 10.99
CA ALA A 94 9.95 -8.95 10.79
C ALA A 94 9.73 -9.79 9.52
N TRP A 95 8.49 -10.14 9.20
CA TRP A 95 8.14 -10.77 7.92
C TRP A 95 8.41 -9.82 6.75
N CYS A 96 7.99 -8.56 6.83
CA CYS A 96 8.22 -7.55 5.80
C CYS A 96 9.72 -7.35 5.54
N ARG A 97 10.56 -7.22 6.57
CA ARG A 97 12.02 -7.08 6.40
C ARG A 97 12.64 -8.29 5.70
N ARG A 98 12.16 -9.50 5.99
CA ARG A 98 12.66 -10.75 5.39
C ARG A 98 12.30 -10.87 3.91
N HIS A 99 11.16 -10.34 3.50
CA HIS A 99 10.63 -10.47 2.14
C HIS A 99 10.71 -9.17 1.32
N GLY A 100 11.12 -8.06 1.94
CA GLY A 100 11.24 -6.75 1.30
C GLY A 100 12.57 -6.52 0.59
N ALA A 101 13.62 -7.25 0.96
CA ALA A 101 14.93 -7.19 0.32
C ALA A 101 15.08 -8.37 -0.66
N SER A 102 14.54 -8.25 -1.87
CA SER A 102 14.70 -9.26 -2.92
C SER A 102 14.65 -8.60 -4.30
N GLY A 103 15.65 -7.78 -4.63
CA GLY A 103 15.69 -7.15 -5.96
C GLY A 103 16.92 -6.29 -6.29
N GLY A 104 18.07 -6.52 -5.66
CA GLY A 104 19.26 -5.69 -5.89
C GLY A 104 20.57 -6.42 -5.61
N MET A 105 20.80 -7.54 -6.29
CA MET A 105 22.14 -8.06 -6.52
C MET A 105 22.24 -8.19 -8.04
N PHE A 106 23.29 -7.63 -8.65
CA PHE A 106 23.49 -7.35 -10.09
C PHE A 106 23.03 -5.96 -10.57
N SER A 107 23.84 -4.95 -10.27
CA SER A 107 24.30 -3.97 -11.27
C SER A 107 25.76 -3.66 -11.01
#